data_AF-A0AAV6UCU7-F1
#
_entry.id   AF-A0AAV6UCU7-F1
#
_cell.length_a   1.000
_cell.length_b   1.000
_cell.length_c   1.000
_cell.angle_alpha   90.00
_cell.angle_beta   90.00
_cell.angle_gamma   90.00
#
_symmetry.space_group_name_H-M   'P 1'
#
loop_
_entity.id
_entity.type
_entity.pdbx_description
1 polymer ?
#
loop_
_entity_poly.entity_id
_entity_poly.type
_entity_poly.pdbx_seq_one_letter_code
_entity_poly.pdbx_strand_id
1 'polypeptide(L)'
;MMLKYILLSLFISGVVSVGILPFLQTPRHDGVKRVCHLTSQNFTTVVNAADTAVVVVKDPLATSRGACPTELDTFAEIAAQVLRKKNSIVCEVLPEVLTSAQTAETAAVQVNPGDVYIYKKGRGIPYYGKRSTRALLNHLFKVNATQVSVITGKIDKVAFDAVEQVKLVGFFMQGTADYLAFEEAASHLSPSVAFYVTFDRMVAKHLKLSTVGEINLVKPFTKTPVPCPQNPASAADIEAFATTNEGVLLSKITEQNLFDPALLDSKKMLVLAIGNEGSSLGSYFYRLVTKLARNSTNNTEFQNLNIVWIDPNIFPTIHLVMEEMETTLGIPNKLPAFGALNITTLKSSWLDTSTLNSTGDKNSDVQNLQILQDFLTGVVTNTLTPVKIGAQSFVQTPTPQAVADGSDVTLECVVENQVGDCLWLKDGHNIGYNLNRHPHYSWRGDNTLGDCSVVIKGVSASTDSGEWVCEVTGDQDNPTLTSMPVKILVTAANPAEAKAEL
;
A
#
# COMPACT_ATOMS: atom_id res chain seq x y z
N MET A 1 -27.73 -48.92 53.06
CA MET A 1 -27.26 -50.24 52.59
C MET A 1 -27.49 -50.28 51.08
N MET A 2 -26.47 -50.71 50.30
CA MET A 2 -26.24 -50.50 48.84
C MET A 2 -25.74 -49.09 48.48
N LEU A 3 -24.45 -48.78 48.23
CA LEU A 3 -23.33 -49.37 47.46
C LEU A 3 -23.34 -49.04 45.96
N LYS A 4 -22.48 -48.10 45.51
CA LYS A 4 -21.52 -48.30 44.41
C LYS A 4 -20.60 -47.07 44.15
N TYR A 5 -19.29 -47.32 44.27
CA TYR A 5 -18.10 -46.83 43.55
C TYR A 5 -18.27 -45.72 42.50
N ILE A 6 -17.35 -44.75 42.40
CA ILE A 6 -16.14 -44.87 41.56
C ILE A 6 -15.06 -43.86 42.02
N LEU A 7 -13.83 -44.36 42.20
CA LEU A 7 -12.59 -43.57 42.25
C LEU A 7 -12.39 -42.85 40.91
N LEU A 8 -12.22 -41.53 40.92
CA LEU A 8 -11.67 -40.79 39.79
C LEU A 8 -10.21 -40.45 40.08
N SER A 9 -9.31 -41.25 39.53
CA SER A 9 -7.87 -40.96 39.45
C SER A 9 -7.63 -39.74 38.56
N LEU A 10 -7.22 -38.61 39.15
CA LEU A 10 -6.59 -37.52 38.41
C LEU A 10 -5.19 -37.97 37.96
N PHE A 11 -5.10 -38.53 36.76
CA PHE A 11 -3.85 -38.53 36.01
C PHE A 11 -3.69 -37.15 35.37
N ILE A 12 -2.92 -36.27 36.02
CA ILE A 12 -2.29 -35.14 35.33
C ILE A 12 -1.12 -35.74 34.54
N SER A 13 -1.41 -36.26 33.35
CA SER A 13 -0.35 -36.51 32.36
C SER A 13 0.07 -35.16 31.79
N GLY A 14 1.04 -34.54 32.44
CA GLY A 14 1.87 -33.51 31.82
C GLY A 14 2.68 -34.16 30.70
N VAL A 15 2.05 -34.38 29.53
CA VAL A 15 2.76 -34.76 28.33
C VAL A 15 3.58 -33.53 27.94
N VAL A 16 4.85 -33.50 28.35
CA VAL A 16 5.84 -32.65 27.71
C VAL A 16 5.94 -33.21 26.30
N SER A 17 5.15 -32.66 25.37
CA SER A 17 5.31 -32.95 23.96
C SER A 17 6.70 -32.48 23.55
N VAL A 18 7.67 -33.39 23.60
CA VAL A 18 8.95 -33.28 22.89
C VAL A 18 8.60 -33.37 21.41
N GLY A 19 8.10 -32.27 20.87
CA GLY A 19 7.70 -32.13 19.49
C GLY A 19 8.47 -30.99 18.86
N ILE A 20 8.70 -31.08 17.56
CA ILE A 20 9.27 -29.98 16.79
C ILE A 20 8.29 -28.79 16.69
N LEU A 21 6.98 -29.03 16.87
CA LEU A 21 5.92 -28.04 16.63
C LEU A 21 6.04 -26.76 17.47
N PRO A 22 6.32 -26.79 18.79
CA PRO A 22 6.61 -25.57 19.56
C PRO A 22 7.78 -24.75 19.01
N PHE A 23 8.79 -25.38 18.38
CA PHE A 23 9.92 -24.67 17.78
C PHE A 23 9.59 -23.99 16.45
N LEU A 24 8.46 -24.36 15.81
CA LEU A 24 7.99 -23.75 14.57
C LEU A 24 7.05 -22.56 14.81
N GLN A 25 6.63 -22.34 16.06
CA GLN A 25 5.78 -21.21 16.43
C GLN A 25 6.62 -19.97 16.73
N THR A 26 6.14 -18.80 16.30
CA THR A 26 6.69 -17.53 16.77
C THR A 26 6.38 -17.37 18.26
N PRO A 27 7.36 -17.04 19.11
CA PRO A 27 7.12 -16.89 20.53
C PRO A 27 6.16 -15.73 20.78
N ARG A 28 5.31 -15.89 21.80
CA ARG A 28 4.51 -14.80 22.33
C ARG A 28 5.41 -13.88 23.16
N HIS A 29 5.06 -12.58 23.19
CA HIS A 29 5.74 -11.64 24.06
C HIS A 29 5.62 -12.10 25.52
N ASP A 30 6.75 -12.20 26.21
CA ASP A 30 6.82 -12.71 27.59
C ASP A 30 6.68 -11.63 28.67
N GLY A 31 6.36 -10.39 28.28
CA GLY A 31 6.14 -9.26 29.18
C GLY A 31 7.42 -8.52 29.59
N VAL A 32 8.60 -9.00 29.19
CA VAL A 32 9.88 -8.34 29.50
C VAL A 32 10.25 -7.36 28.39
N LYS A 33 10.39 -6.07 28.76
CA LYS A 33 10.86 -5.02 27.84
C LYS A 33 12.34 -5.19 27.51
N ARG A 34 12.68 -5.19 26.22
CA ARG A 34 14.03 -5.42 25.70
C ARG A 34 14.50 -4.36 24.73
N VAL A 35 13.59 -3.58 24.17
CA VAL A 35 13.91 -2.55 23.19
C VAL A 35 14.77 -1.46 23.85
N CYS A 36 15.94 -1.18 23.28
CA CYS A 36 16.82 -0.09 23.71
C CYS A 36 16.38 1.26 23.14
N HIS A 37 16.80 2.36 23.77
CA HIS A 37 16.54 3.71 23.27
C HIS A 37 17.81 4.33 22.69
N LEU A 38 17.76 4.75 21.43
CA LEU A 38 18.85 5.44 20.76
C LEU A 38 18.70 6.95 20.85
N THR A 39 19.82 7.60 21.11
CA THR A 39 20.00 9.06 21.17
C THR A 39 21.17 9.44 20.27
N SER A 40 21.31 10.71 19.92
CA SER A 40 22.43 11.19 19.09
C SER A 40 23.80 10.87 19.69
N GLN A 41 23.90 10.65 21.01
CA GLN A 41 25.16 10.34 21.70
C GLN A 41 25.51 8.85 21.63
N ASN A 42 24.52 7.95 21.73
CA ASN A 42 24.78 6.51 21.84
C ASN A 42 24.59 5.76 20.52
N PHE A 43 23.95 6.37 19.51
CA PHE A 43 23.52 5.71 18.27
C PHE A 43 24.64 4.88 17.65
N THR A 44 25.74 5.52 17.28
CA THR A 44 26.87 4.89 16.60
C THR A 44 27.50 3.81 17.45
N THR A 45 27.65 4.05 18.76
CA THR A 45 28.29 3.09 19.67
C THR A 45 27.47 1.81 19.85
N VAL A 46 26.15 1.94 19.97
CA VAL A 46 25.23 0.81 20.21
C VAL A 46 25.03 0.02 18.92
N VAL A 47 24.80 0.71 17.80
CA VAL A 47 24.54 0.09 16.49
C VAL A 47 25.78 -0.65 15.98
N ASN A 48 26.97 -0.07 16.10
CA ASN A 48 28.21 -0.70 15.61
C ASN A 48 28.73 -1.83 16.52
N ALA A 49 28.30 -1.88 17.78
CA ALA A 49 28.68 -2.97 18.69
C ALA A 49 27.91 -4.28 18.41
N ALA A 50 26.75 -4.21 17.75
CA ALA A 50 25.93 -5.36 17.43
C ALA A 50 26.25 -5.93 16.04
N ASP A 51 26.11 -7.25 15.86
CA ASP A 51 26.24 -7.89 14.55
C ASP A 51 25.11 -7.43 13.61
N THR A 52 23.94 -7.19 14.18
CA THR A 52 22.75 -6.67 13.51
C THR A 52 21.94 -5.85 14.49
N ALA A 53 21.62 -4.60 14.14
CA ALA A 53 20.73 -3.75 14.93
C ALA A 53 19.47 -3.44 14.12
N VAL A 54 18.30 -3.79 14.66
CA VAL A 54 17.01 -3.37 14.08
C VAL A 54 16.58 -2.10 14.78
N VAL A 55 16.46 -1.01 14.03
CA VAL A 55 16.15 0.32 14.54
C VAL A 55 14.76 0.71 14.09
N VAL A 56 13.87 0.95 15.05
CA VAL A 56 12.46 1.31 14.82
C VAL A 56 12.28 2.81 15.05
N VAL A 57 11.72 3.51 14.07
CA VAL A 57 11.46 4.95 14.17
C VAL A 57 10.12 5.17 14.84
N LYS A 58 10.14 5.85 16.00
CA LYS A 58 8.94 6.07 16.81
C LYS A 58 8.23 7.36 16.43
N ASP A 59 6.90 7.37 16.58
CA ASP A 59 6.13 8.61 16.53
C ASP A 59 6.34 9.39 17.85
N PRO A 60 6.91 10.60 17.82
CA PRO A 60 7.07 11.44 19.01
C PRO A 60 5.72 11.75 19.69
N LEU A 61 4.62 11.73 18.94
CA LEU A 61 3.26 12.00 19.42
C LEU A 61 2.50 10.74 19.87
N ALA A 62 3.11 9.54 19.82
CA ALA A 62 2.42 8.31 20.23
C ALA A 62 2.21 8.21 21.75
N THR A 63 3.09 8.82 22.56
CA THR A 63 2.98 8.77 24.03
C THR A 63 1.78 9.52 24.59
N SER A 64 1.14 10.40 23.81
CA SER A 64 -0.06 11.14 24.23
C SER A 64 -1.38 10.49 23.81
N ARG A 65 -1.37 9.42 22.97
CA ARG A 65 -2.57 8.90 22.28
C ARG A 65 -3.16 7.59 22.84
N GLY A 66 -2.64 7.02 23.94
CA GLY A 66 -3.34 5.92 24.65
C GLY A 66 -2.44 5.02 25.50
N ALA A 67 -3.06 4.23 26.39
CA ALA A 67 -2.38 3.31 27.30
C ALA A 67 -2.01 1.94 26.67
N CYS A 68 -2.53 1.64 25.47
CA CYS A 68 -2.30 0.35 24.79
C CYS A 68 -1.07 0.40 23.88
N PRO A 69 -0.20 -0.63 23.89
CA PRO A 69 0.92 -0.73 22.95
C PRO A 69 0.43 -0.76 21.50
N THR A 70 1.14 -0.08 20.60
CA THR A 70 0.86 -0.15 19.16
C THR A 70 1.30 -1.49 18.56
N GLU A 71 0.85 -1.80 17.34
CA GLU A 71 1.35 -2.96 16.58
C GLU A 71 2.88 -2.90 16.44
N LEU A 72 3.41 -1.69 16.20
CA LEU A 72 4.85 -1.46 16.05
C LEU A 72 5.62 -1.71 17.36
N ASP A 73 5.11 -1.26 18.50
CA ASP A 73 5.71 -1.52 19.82
C ASP A 73 5.75 -3.02 20.10
N THR A 74 4.64 -3.70 19.82
CA THR A 74 4.51 -5.16 20.01
C THR A 74 5.48 -5.92 19.10
N PHE A 75 5.58 -5.51 17.83
CA PHE A 75 6.54 -6.05 16.88
C PHE A 75 7.98 -5.90 17.37
N ALA A 76 8.36 -4.71 17.85
CA ALA A 76 9.71 -4.41 18.30
C ALA A 76 10.13 -5.30 19.48
N GLU A 77 9.23 -5.46 20.47
CA GLU A 77 9.52 -6.28 21.66
C GLU A 77 9.61 -7.79 21.34
N ILE A 78 8.72 -8.31 20.50
CA ILE A 78 8.80 -9.72 20.07
C ILE A 78 10.05 -9.95 19.21
N ALA A 79 10.40 -9.01 18.34
CA ALA A 79 11.64 -9.07 17.57
C ALA A 79 12.87 -9.09 18.50
N ALA A 80 12.89 -8.23 19.53
CA ALA A 80 13.96 -8.18 20.52
C ALA A 80 14.10 -9.51 21.29
N GLN A 81 12.96 -10.12 21.67
CA GLN A 81 12.93 -11.42 22.34
C GLN A 81 13.54 -12.53 21.47
N VAL A 82 13.22 -12.56 20.18
CA VAL A 82 13.69 -13.58 19.24
C VAL A 82 15.17 -13.40 18.87
N LEU A 83 15.61 -12.16 18.68
CA LEU A 83 16.96 -11.84 18.17
C LEU A 83 18.05 -11.90 19.24
N ARG A 84 17.71 -11.93 20.53
CA ARG A 84 18.64 -11.93 21.67
C ARG A 84 19.80 -12.94 21.56
N LYS A 85 19.56 -14.13 20.98
CA LYS A 85 20.56 -15.20 20.91
C LYS A 85 21.61 -15.01 19.81
N LYS A 86 21.50 -13.97 18.96
CA LYS A 86 22.34 -13.77 17.77
C LYS A 86 23.19 -12.49 17.79
N ASN A 87 23.60 -12.02 18.97
CA ASN A 87 24.29 -10.72 19.14
C ASN A 87 23.59 -9.57 18.38
N SER A 88 22.26 -9.68 18.29
CA SER A 88 21.41 -8.78 17.53
C SER A 88 20.55 -7.99 18.52
N ILE A 89 20.43 -6.70 18.29
CA ILE A 89 19.68 -5.78 19.16
C ILE A 89 18.50 -5.19 18.41
N VAL A 90 17.48 -4.78 19.15
CA VAL A 90 16.36 -4.01 18.62
C VAL A 90 16.26 -2.75 19.46
N CYS A 91 16.33 -1.60 18.83
CA CYS A 91 16.19 -0.31 19.51
C CYS A 91 15.13 0.55 18.83
N GLU A 92 14.63 1.53 19.56
CA GLU A 92 13.80 2.61 19.05
C GLU A 92 14.57 3.93 19.00
N VAL A 93 14.18 4.80 18.07
CA VAL A 93 14.82 6.09 17.83
C VAL A 93 13.78 7.12 17.41
N LEU A 94 14.03 8.40 17.70
CA LEU A 94 13.25 9.51 17.15
C LEU A 94 13.70 9.83 15.72
N PRO A 95 12.80 10.33 14.85
CA PRO A 95 13.14 10.66 13.46
C PRO A 95 14.37 11.58 13.35
N GLU A 96 14.46 12.63 14.17
CA GLU A 96 15.54 13.63 14.05
C GLU A 96 16.92 13.03 14.33
N VAL A 97 16.99 12.09 15.29
CA VAL A 97 18.23 11.41 15.64
C VAL A 97 18.71 10.55 14.48
N LEU A 98 17.81 9.78 13.84
CA LEU A 98 18.18 8.92 12.73
C LEU A 98 18.60 9.73 11.50
N THR A 99 17.88 10.81 11.18
CA THR A 99 18.25 11.72 10.07
C THR A 99 19.64 12.32 10.30
N SER A 100 20.00 12.68 11.54
CA SER A 100 21.34 13.18 11.84
C SER A 100 22.44 12.12 11.81
N ALA A 101 22.09 10.84 11.97
CA ALA A 101 23.02 9.72 12.03
C ALA A 101 23.24 9.02 10.67
N GLN A 102 22.35 9.25 9.70
CA GLN A 102 22.54 8.77 8.32
C GLN A 102 23.76 9.47 7.70
N THR A 103 24.73 8.68 7.23
CA THR A 103 25.88 9.18 6.48
C THR A 103 25.49 9.40 5.01
N ALA A 104 26.28 10.18 4.26
CA ALA A 104 26.02 10.48 2.85
C ALA A 104 25.92 9.25 1.92
N GLU A 105 26.35 8.07 2.37
CA GLU A 105 26.30 6.78 1.64
C GLU A 105 24.96 6.05 1.78
N THR A 106 24.17 6.35 2.82
CA THR A 106 22.76 5.97 2.84
C THR A 106 22.00 7.02 2.06
N ALA A 107 21.40 6.64 0.93
CA ALA A 107 20.54 7.53 0.14
C ALA A 107 19.66 8.37 1.08
N ALA A 108 19.50 9.66 0.78
CA ALA A 108 18.72 10.60 1.57
C ALA A 108 17.23 10.19 1.61
N VAL A 109 16.91 9.18 2.41
CA VAL A 109 15.58 8.63 2.58
C VAL A 109 14.91 9.45 3.68
N GLN A 110 13.77 10.03 3.35
CA GLN A 110 12.94 10.75 4.30
C GLN A 110 12.51 9.78 5.41
N VAL A 111 13.00 10.01 6.63
CA VAL A 111 12.69 9.19 7.80
C VAL A 111 11.32 9.58 8.33
N ASN A 112 10.38 8.66 8.31
CA ASN A 112 9.03 8.86 8.83
C ASN A 112 8.78 8.00 10.08
N PRO A 113 7.92 8.46 11.00
CA PRO A 113 7.41 7.62 12.08
C PRO A 113 6.86 6.31 11.55
N GLY A 114 7.25 5.21 12.19
CA GLY A 114 6.89 3.87 11.74
C GLY A 114 7.92 3.22 10.83
N ASP A 115 8.93 3.91 10.30
CA ASP A 115 9.98 3.26 9.50
C ASP A 115 10.83 2.30 10.34
N VAL A 116 11.41 1.28 9.69
CA VAL A 116 12.35 0.34 10.32
C VAL A 116 13.58 0.22 9.45
N TYR A 117 14.74 0.23 10.10
CA TYR A 117 16.04 0.09 9.46
C TYR A 117 16.78 -1.09 10.08
N ILE A 118 17.50 -1.83 9.25
CA ILE A 118 18.37 -2.93 9.66
C ILE A 118 19.81 -2.45 9.44
N TYR A 119 20.53 -2.26 10.52
CA TYR A 119 21.93 -1.92 10.51
C TYR A 119 22.79 -3.18 10.58
N LYS A 120 23.75 -3.27 9.65
CA LYS A 120 24.72 -4.35 9.61
C LYS A 120 26.08 -3.79 9.18
N LYS A 121 27.11 -4.02 9.99
CA LYS A 121 28.47 -3.46 9.80
C LYS A 121 28.45 -1.93 9.57
N GLY A 122 27.62 -1.20 10.32
CA GLY A 122 27.46 0.25 10.21
C GLY A 122 26.57 0.74 9.06
N ARG A 123 26.21 -0.12 8.10
CA ARG A 123 25.32 0.23 6.99
C ARG A 123 23.85 0.07 7.38
N GLY A 124 23.07 1.13 7.29
CA GLY A 124 21.62 1.13 7.51
C GLY A 124 20.86 0.74 6.24
N ILE A 125 20.02 -0.28 6.32
CA ILE A 125 19.22 -0.80 5.21
C ILE A 125 17.74 -0.62 5.55
N PRO A 126 16.93 0.08 4.74
CA PRO A 126 15.52 0.22 5.03
C PRO A 126 14.79 -1.13 4.93
N TYR A 127 13.90 -1.40 5.89
CA TYR A 127 13.08 -2.59 5.95
C TYR A 127 11.63 -2.28 5.61
N TYR A 128 11.24 -2.64 4.39
CA TYR A 128 9.89 -2.42 3.87
C TYR A 128 8.95 -3.61 4.09
N GLY A 129 9.34 -4.62 4.86
CA GLY A 129 8.51 -5.81 5.09
C GLY A 129 7.43 -5.61 6.16
N LYS A 130 6.48 -6.54 6.19
CA LYS A 130 5.41 -6.62 7.18
C LYS A 130 5.99 -6.59 8.60
N ARG A 131 5.34 -5.89 9.53
CA ARG A 131 5.79 -5.73 10.94
C ARG A 131 5.45 -6.97 11.77
N SER A 132 5.98 -8.11 11.32
CA SER A 132 5.91 -9.39 12.00
C SER A 132 7.30 -9.99 12.13
N THR A 133 7.57 -10.68 13.24
CA THR A 133 8.89 -11.27 13.49
C THR A 133 9.25 -12.33 12.46
N ARG A 134 8.26 -13.07 11.94
CA ARG A 134 8.47 -14.05 10.86
C ARG A 134 8.99 -13.39 9.59
N ALA A 135 8.33 -12.33 9.12
CA ALA A 135 8.74 -11.60 7.93
C ALA A 135 10.13 -10.96 8.12
N LEU A 136 10.39 -10.39 9.29
CA LEU A 136 11.68 -9.81 9.66
C LEU A 136 12.81 -10.85 9.63
N LEU A 137 12.61 -12.01 10.26
CA LEU A 137 13.61 -13.08 10.26
C LEU A 137 13.95 -13.55 8.85
N ASN A 138 12.94 -13.76 8.00
CA ASN A 138 13.16 -14.12 6.59
C ASN A 138 13.99 -13.07 5.86
N HIS A 139 13.75 -11.78 6.12
CA HIS A 139 14.54 -10.69 5.56
C HIS A 139 15.99 -10.71 6.08
N LEU A 140 16.18 -10.87 7.39
CA LEU A 140 17.51 -10.94 8.00
C LEU A 140 18.33 -12.12 7.47
N PHE A 141 17.70 -13.27 7.19
CA PHE A 141 18.38 -14.38 6.54
C PHE A 141 18.85 -14.03 5.12
N LYS A 142 18.06 -13.25 4.36
CA LYS A 142 18.47 -12.74 3.04
C LYS A 142 19.64 -11.76 3.14
N VAL A 143 19.60 -10.82 4.09
CA VAL A 143 20.70 -9.87 4.36
C VAL A 143 21.99 -10.59 4.82
N ASN A 144 21.85 -11.77 5.43
CA ASN A 144 22.97 -12.60 5.89
C ASN A 144 23.52 -13.58 4.85
N ALA A 145 22.74 -13.94 3.83
CA ALA A 145 23.18 -14.82 2.76
C ALA A 145 24.28 -14.17 1.89
N THR A 146 25.08 -15.00 1.23
CA THR A 146 26.21 -14.61 0.37
C THR A 146 25.81 -13.54 -0.64
N GLN A 147 26.61 -12.46 -0.71
CA GLN A 147 26.29 -11.24 -1.47
C GLN A 147 26.21 -11.46 -2.99
N VAL A 148 26.91 -12.47 -3.52
CA VAL A 148 26.90 -12.82 -4.95
C VAL A 148 26.66 -14.32 -5.11
N SER A 149 25.70 -14.71 -5.95
CA SER A 149 25.36 -16.12 -6.22
C SER A 149 26.01 -16.60 -7.53
N VAL A 150 26.76 -17.69 -7.48
CA VAL A 150 27.44 -18.24 -8.67
C VAL A 150 26.47 -19.12 -9.47
N ILE A 151 26.37 -18.89 -10.78
CA ILE A 151 25.61 -19.71 -11.72
C ILE A 151 26.60 -20.62 -12.45
N THR A 152 26.55 -21.92 -12.13
CA THR A 152 27.45 -22.93 -12.71
C THR A 152 26.76 -23.81 -13.76
N GLY A 153 25.42 -23.87 -13.75
CA GLY A 153 24.71 -24.76 -14.66
C GLY A 153 23.23 -24.43 -14.85
N LYS A 154 22.51 -25.40 -15.44
CA LYS A 154 21.09 -25.24 -15.80
C LYS A 154 20.18 -25.07 -14.58
N ILE A 155 20.45 -25.78 -13.49
CA ILE A 155 19.63 -25.70 -12.27
C ILE A 155 19.72 -24.29 -11.68
N ASP A 156 20.94 -23.78 -11.53
CA ASP A 156 21.19 -22.41 -11.05
C ASP A 156 20.55 -21.37 -11.96
N LYS A 157 20.58 -21.59 -13.28
CA LYS A 157 19.91 -20.72 -14.25
C LYS A 157 18.39 -20.73 -14.06
N VAL A 158 17.78 -21.89 -13.83
CA VAL A 158 16.33 -21.99 -13.54
C VAL A 158 15.99 -21.24 -12.26
N ALA A 159 16.80 -21.39 -11.21
CA ALA A 159 16.64 -20.63 -9.97
C ALA A 159 16.78 -19.12 -10.20
N PHE A 160 17.80 -18.71 -10.97
CA PHE A 160 17.99 -17.32 -11.39
C PHE A 160 16.77 -16.78 -12.13
N ASP A 161 16.23 -17.51 -13.12
CA ASP A 161 15.08 -17.08 -13.92
C ASP A 161 13.79 -16.97 -13.09
N ALA A 162 13.65 -17.76 -12.02
CA ALA A 162 12.49 -17.74 -11.12
C ALA A 162 12.47 -16.57 -10.13
N VAL A 163 13.59 -15.83 -10.00
CA VAL A 163 13.70 -14.71 -9.09
C VAL A 163 12.99 -13.48 -9.66
N GLU A 164 11.87 -13.10 -9.05
CA GLU A 164 11.02 -11.96 -9.41
C GLU A 164 11.46 -10.66 -8.71
N GLN A 165 12.77 -10.37 -8.70
CA GLN A 165 13.32 -9.11 -8.19
C GLN A 165 14.41 -8.58 -9.14
N VAL A 166 14.78 -7.30 -9.02
CA VAL A 166 15.86 -6.73 -9.82
C VAL A 166 17.17 -7.47 -9.51
N LYS A 167 17.86 -7.91 -10.57
CA LYS A 167 19.07 -8.70 -10.44
C LYS A 167 20.15 -8.26 -11.42
N LEU A 168 21.39 -8.24 -10.97
CA LEU A 168 22.57 -8.00 -11.81
C LEU A 168 23.29 -9.33 -12.02
N VAL A 169 23.70 -9.60 -13.26
CA VAL A 169 24.46 -10.80 -13.62
C VAL A 169 25.68 -10.41 -14.43
N GLY A 170 26.86 -10.85 -14.00
CA GLY A 170 28.12 -10.57 -14.68
C GLY A 170 28.87 -11.83 -15.13
N PHE A 171 29.71 -11.68 -16.15
CA PHE A 171 30.63 -12.72 -16.60
C PHE A 171 32.06 -12.29 -16.33
N PHE A 172 32.74 -12.97 -15.40
CA PHE A 172 34.09 -12.60 -14.97
C PHE A 172 35.04 -13.79 -14.99
N MET A 173 36.32 -13.52 -14.75
CA MET A 173 37.29 -14.53 -14.31
C MET A 173 37.50 -14.39 -12.81
N GLN A 174 37.78 -15.49 -12.11
CA GLN A 174 37.98 -15.44 -10.67
C GLN A 174 39.22 -14.61 -10.30
N GLY A 175 39.07 -13.76 -9.28
CA GLY A 175 40.18 -12.96 -8.74
C GLY A 175 40.61 -11.75 -9.59
N THR A 176 39.85 -11.37 -10.63
CA THR A 176 40.13 -10.14 -11.37
C THR A 176 39.67 -8.91 -10.61
N ALA A 177 40.31 -7.76 -10.88
CA ALA A 177 39.91 -6.48 -10.29
C ALA A 177 38.44 -6.14 -10.56
N ASP A 178 37.96 -6.41 -11.78
CA ASP A 178 36.57 -6.16 -12.17
C ASP A 178 35.58 -7.01 -11.38
N TYR A 179 35.94 -8.26 -11.04
CA TYR A 179 35.11 -9.11 -10.20
C TYR A 179 35.06 -8.60 -8.75
N LEU A 180 36.18 -8.13 -8.21
CA LEU A 180 36.23 -7.53 -6.88
C LEU A 180 35.38 -6.24 -6.80
N ALA A 181 35.40 -5.41 -7.84
CA ALA A 181 34.53 -4.24 -7.94
C ALA A 181 33.03 -4.63 -8.00
N PHE A 182 32.70 -5.74 -8.67
CA PHE A 182 31.35 -6.29 -8.69
C PHE A 182 30.91 -6.82 -7.32
N GLU A 183 31.78 -7.50 -6.57
CA GLU A 183 31.51 -7.93 -5.19
C GLU A 183 31.34 -6.75 -4.24
N GLU A 184 32.15 -5.70 -4.40
CA GLU A 184 32.03 -4.45 -3.63
C GLU A 184 30.66 -3.79 -3.85
N ALA A 185 30.25 -3.59 -5.11
CA ALA A 185 28.92 -3.06 -5.44
C ALA A 185 27.78 -3.95 -4.90
N ALA A 186 27.95 -5.28 -4.94
CA ALA A 186 26.99 -6.21 -4.34
C ALA A 186 26.81 -5.99 -2.84
N SER A 187 27.91 -5.66 -2.15
CA SER A 187 27.91 -5.37 -0.72
C SER A 187 27.17 -4.08 -0.38
N HIS A 188 27.12 -3.11 -1.29
CA HIS A 188 26.44 -1.82 -1.15
C HIS A 188 24.99 -1.82 -1.63
N LEU A 189 24.59 -2.75 -2.50
CA LEU A 189 23.23 -2.82 -3.05
C LEU A 189 22.38 -3.97 -2.50
N SER A 190 23.00 -4.93 -1.81
CA SER A 190 22.27 -5.99 -1.11
C SER A 190 21.44 -5.43 0.06
N PRO A 191 20.22 -5.94 0.33
CA PRO A 191 19.51 -7.00 -0.38
C PRO A 191 18.58 -6.50 -1.50
N SER A 192 18.52 -5.19 -1.74
CA SER A 192 17.58 -4.56 -2.68
C SER A 192 17.78 -5.04 -4.12
N VAL A 193 19.03 -5.30 -4.51
CA VAL A 193 19.40 -5.92 -5.79
C VAL A 193 20.12 -7.23 -5.54
N ALA A 194 19.75 -8.29 -6.26
CA ALA A 194 20.44 -9.57 -6.18
C ALA A 194 21.56 -9.69 -7.21
N PHE A 195 22.73 -10.15 -6.78
CA PHE A 195 23.91 -10.26 -7.63
C PHE A 195 24.19 -11.72 -7.98
N TYR A 196 24.50 -11.93 -9.25
CA TYR A 196 24.84 -13.22 -9.82
C TYR A 196 26.12 -13.11 -10.64
N VAL A 197 26.90 -14.19 -10.65
CA VAL A 197 28.11 -14.27 -11.45
C VAL A 197 28.19 -15.62 -12.15
N THR A 198 28.73 -15.63 -13.35
CA THR A 198 29.22 -16.86 -13.99
C THR A 198 30.71 -16.70 -14.31
N PHE A 199 31.44 -17.79 -14.21
CA PHE A 199 32.84 -17.91 -14.67
C PHE A 199 32.95 -18.80 -15.92
N ASP A 200 31.85 -19.45 -16.31
CA ASP A 200 31.79 -20.32 -17.50
C ASP A 200 31.21 -19.56 -18.70
N ARG A 201 31.95 -19.57 -19.81
CA ARG A 201 31.57 -18.96 -21.09
C ARG A 201 30.29 -19.57 -21.70
N MET A 202 30.08 -20.88 -21.53
CA MET A 202 28.88 -21.55 -22.02
C MET A 202 27.64 -21.08 -21.26
N VAL A 203 27.76 -20.90 -19.94
CA VAL A 203 26.69 -20.37 -19.09
C VAL A 203 26.45 -18.89 -19.41
N ALA A 204 27.51 -18.09 -19.57
CA ALA A 204 27.43 -16.68 -19.95
C ALA A 204 26.61 -16.46 -21.23
N LYS A 205 26.83 -17.30 -22.26
CA LYS A 205 26.04 -17.25 -23.50
C LYS A 205 24.54 -17.42 -23.27
N HIS A 206 24.13 -18.30 -22.35
CA HIS A 206 22.72 -18.51 -22.01
C HIS A 206 22.13 -17.36 -21.18
N LEU A 207 22.97 -16.55 -20.55
CA LEU A 207 22.62 -15.33 -19.80
C LEU A 207 22.70 -14.06 -20.67
N LYS A 208 22.94 -14.22 -21.99
CA LYS A 208 23.14 -13.13 -22.94
C LYS A 208 24.36 -12.26 -22.60
N LEU A 209 25.41 -12.87 -22.04
CA LEU A 209 26.71 -12.25 -21.78
C LEU A 209 27.73 -12.85 -22.75
N SER A 210 28.46 -12.02 -23.49
CA SER A 210 29.38 -12.46 -24.54
C SER A 210 30.85 -12.24 -24.19
N THR A 211 31.12 -11.17 -23.46
CA THR A 211 32.47 -10.69 -23.15
C THR A 211 32.75 -10.73 -21.65
N VAL A 212 34.01 -10.99 -21.28
CA VAL A 212 34.45 -10.92 -19.87
C VAL A 212 34.35 -9.47 -19.41
N GLY A 213 33.90 -9.25 -18.17
CA GLY A 213 33.63 -7.94 -17.61
C GLY A 213 32.22 -7.39 -17.91
N GLU A 214 31.47 -8.06 -18.79
CA GLU A 214 30.11 -7.65 -19.14
C GLU A 214 29.13 -7.91 -17.99
N ILE A 215 28.28 -6.93 -17.72
CA ILE A 215 27.26 -6.96 -16.67
C ILE A 215 25.90 -6.65 -17.30
N ASN A 216 24.90 -7.45 -17.00
CA ASN A 216 23.52 -7.24 -17.41
C ASN A 216 22.62 -7.03 -16.19
N LEU A 217 21.77 -6.01 -16.23
CA LEU A 217 20.65 -5.83 -15.30
C LEU A 217 19.40 -6.48 -15.87
N VAL A 218 18.79 -7.37 -15.09
CA VAL A 218 17.55 -8.04 -15.43
C VAL A 218 16.48 -7.56 -14.46
N LYS A 219 15.47 -6.88 -14.99
CA LYS A 219 14.28 -6.50 -14.24
C LYS A 219 13.28 -7.67 -14.23
N PRO A 220 12.47 -7.82 -13.16
CA PRO A 220 11.38 -8.78 -13.17
C PRO A 220 10.39 -8.42 -14.29
N PHE A 221 9.83 -9.45 -14.90
CA PHE A 221 8.82 -9.31 -15.96
C PHE A 221 9.24 -8.46 -17.17
N THR A 222 10.53 -8.40 -17.51
CA THR A 222 11.01 -7.79 -18.77
C THR A 222 11.58 -8.84 -19.74
N LYS A 223 11.58 -8.52 -21.04
CA LYS A 223 12.03 -9.45 -22.09
C LYS A 223 13.54 -9.43 -22.32
N THR A 224 14.13 -8.25 -22.23
CA THR A 224 15.54 -8.00 -22.56
C THR A 224 16.26 -7.43 -21.36
N PRO A 225 17.38 -8.05 -20.94
CA PRO A 225 18.30 -7.43 -20.00
C PRO A 225 18.82 -6.09 -20.54
N VAL A 226 19.15 -5.19 -19.62
CA VAL A 226 19.82 -3.93 -19.92
C VAL A 226 21.32 -4.14 -19.70
N PRO A 227 22.18 -3.98 -20.71
CA PRO A 227 23.62 -4.09 -20.53
C PRO A 227 24.16 -2.87 -19.79
N CYS A 228 25.14 -3.09 -18.91
CA CYS A 228 25.91 -2.02 -18.31
C CYS A 228 26.73 -1.35 -19.42
N PRO A 229 26.67 -0.01 -19.56
CA PRO A 229 27.36 0.67 -20.65
C PRO A 229 28.89 0.66 -20.51
N GLN A 230 29.41 0.31 -19.32
CA GLN A 230 30.82 0.41 -18.95
C GLN A 230 31.39 -1.01 -18.81
N ASN A 231 32.55 -1.26 -19.42
CA ASN A 231 33.29 -2.50 -19.29
C ASN A 231 34.81 -2.22 -19.50
N PRO A 232 35.66 -2.40 -18.47
CA PRO A 232 35.32 -2.82 -17.10
C PRO A 232 34.58 -1.71 -16.33
N ALA A 233 33.66 -2.10 -15.45
CA ALA A 233 32.91 -1.18 -14.60
C ALA A 233 33.50 -1.14 -13.18
N SER A 234 33.62 0.05 -12.60
CA SER A 234 33.94 0.22 -11.18
C SER A 234 32.72 -0.05 -10.30
N ALA A 235 32.89 -0.18 -8.98
CA ALA A 235 31.78 -0.33 -8.05
C ALA A 235 30.78 0.84 -8.16
N ALA A 236 31.30 2.07 -8.24
CA ALA A 236 30.49 3.27 -8.41
C ALA A 236 29.71 3.30 -9.74
N ASP A 237 30.31 2.80 -10.84
CA ASP A 237 29.60 2.69 -12.13
C ASP A 237 28.44 1.70 -12.04
N ILE A 238 28.63 0.57 -11.35
CA ILE A 238 27.62 -0.47 -11.16
C ILE A 238 26.48 0.07 -10.27
N GLU A 239 26.80 0.81 -9.22
CA GLU A 239 25.83 1.45 -8.34
C GLU A 239 24.99 2.48 -9.09
N ALA A 240 25.64 3.41 -9.80
CA ALA A 240 24.95 4.40 -10.62
C ALA A 240 24.08 3.75 -11.71
N PHE A 241 24.57 2.66 -12.31
CA PHE A 241 23.83 1.88 -13.29
C PHE A 241 22.59 1.22 -12.69
N ALA A 242 22.68 0.64 -11.49
CA ALA A 242 21.55 0.05 -10.79
C ALA A 242 20.49 1.11 -10.44
N THR A 243 20.89 2.26 -9.90
CA THR A 243 19.99 3.36 -9.54
C THR A 243 19.34 3.99 -10.76
N THR A 244 20.07 4.22 -11.85
CA THR A 244 19.52 4.78 -13.10
C THR A 244 18.46 3.85 -13.71
N ASN A 245 18.59 2.55 -13.48
CA ASN A 245 17.66 1.53 -13.94
C ASN A 245 16.71 1.06 -12.84
N GLU A 246 16.49 1.84 -11.79
CA GLU A 246 15.50 1.52 -10.76
C GLU A 246 14.08 1.52 -11.33
N GLY A 247 13.16 0.85 -10.64
CA GLY A 247 11.75 0.80 -11.00
C GLY A 247 11.40 -0.25 -12.06
N VAL A 248 10.18 -0.75 -11.96
CA VAL A 248 9.61 -1.80 -12.82
C VAL A 248 8.18 -1.41 -13.17
N LEU A 249 7.70 -1.87 -14.33
CA LEU A 249 6.30 -1.66 -14.72
C LEU A 249 5.34 -2.48 -13.84
N LEU A 250 5.77 -3.69 -13.45
CA LEU A 250 4.98 -4.62 -12.66
C LEU A 250 5.76 -5.02 -11.40
N SER A 251 5.19 -4.74 -10.24
CA SER A 251 5.68 -5.13 -8.93
C SER A 251 4.72 -6.12 -8.30
N LYS A 252 5.23 -7.21 -7.73
CA LYS A 252 4.44 -8.15 -6.92
C LYS A 252 4.59 -7.78 -5.44
N ILE A 253 3.47 -7.53 -4.77
CA ILE A 253 3.47 -7.28 -3.33
C ILE A 253 3.61 -8.61 -2.57
N THR A 254 4.44 -8.58 -1.53
CA THR A 254 4.78 -9.72 -0.68
C THR A 254 4.91 -9.26 0.77
N GLU A 255 5.02 -10.19 1.72
CA GLU A 255 5.31 -9.82 3.12
C GLU A 255 6.67 -9.11 3.31
N GLN A 256 7.53 -9.04 2.28
CA GLN A 256 8.87 -8.48 2.35
C GLN A 256 8.96 -7.02 1.87
N ASN A 257 7.95 -6.52 1.17
CA ASN A 257 7.92 -5.17 0.58
C ASN A 257 6.58 -4.44 0.81
N LEU A 258 5.75 -4.89 1.76
CA LEU A 258 4.43 -4.30 2.06
C LEU A 258 4.45 -2.77 2.26
N PHE A 259 5.52 -2.22 2.84
CA PHE A 259 5.70 -0.79 3.11
C PHE A 259 6.71 -0.13 2.16
N ASP A 260 6.96 -0.74 1.00
CA ASP A 260 7.88 -0.17 0.02
C ASP A 260 7.22 1.05 -0.65
N PRO A 261 7.78 2.27 -0.51
CA PRO A 261 7.19 3.47 -1.10
C PRO A 261 7.08 3.40 -2.62
N ALA A 262 7.89 2.57 -3.29
CA ALA A 262 7.81 2.38 -4.74
C ALA A 262 6.51 1.70 -5.20
N LEU A 263 5.77 1.02 -4.31
CA LEU A 263 4.47 0.41 -4.64
C LEU A 263 3.38 1.46 -4.84
N LEU A 264 3.49 2.63 -4.22
CA LEU A 264 2.50 3.71 -4.25
C LEU A 264 3.12 5.04 -4.68
N ASP A 265 3.98 5.00 -5.71
CA ASP A 265 4.60 6.21 -6.27
C ASP A 265 3.54 7.19 -6.78
N SER A 266 3.36 8.30 -6.06
CA SER A 266 2.36 9.33 -6.37
C SER A 266 2.60 10.05 -7.70
N LYS A 267 3.78 9.89 -8.30
CA LYS A 267 4.11 10.44 -9.62
C LYS A 267 3.61 9.54 -10.76
N LYS A 268 3.23 8.30 -10.45
CA LYS A 268 2.76 7.31 -11.41
C LYS A 268 1.29 7.00 -11.18
N MET A 269 0.62 6.57 -12.24
CA MET A 269 -0.74 6.05 -12.15
C MET A 269 -0.68 4.62 -11.60
N LEU A 270 -1.32 4.40 -10.47
CA LEU A 270 -1.40 3.09 -9.85
C LEU A 270 -2.39 2.21 -10.63
N VAL A 271 -1.95 1.02 -11.00
CA VAL A 271 -2.78 -0.02 -11.59
C VAL A 271 -2.77 -1.22 -10.65
N LEU A 272 -3.93 -1.64 -10.18
CA LEU A 272 -4.08 -2.80 -9.32
C LEU A 272 -4.45 -4.02 -10.17
N ALA A 273 -3.72 -5.11 -9.97
CA ALA A 273 -4.00 -6.41 -10.53
C ALA A 273 -4.16 -7.42 -9.38
N ILE A 274 -5.38 -7.85 -9.12
CA ILE A 274 -5.70 -8.70 -7.96
C ILE A 274 -6.15 -10.07 -8.47
N GLY A 275 -5.51 -11.13 -8.01
CA GLY A 275 -5.88 -12.48 -8.42
C GLY A 275 -5.28 -13.57 -7.53
N ASN A 276 -6.07 -14.61 -7.28
CA ASN A 276 -5.64 -15.75 -6.46
C ASN A 276 -4.81 -16.73 -7.32
N GLU A 277 -3.48 -16.75 -7.13
CA GLU A 277 -2.58 -17.64 -7.89
C GLU A 277 -2.83 -19.14 -7.61
N GLY A 278 -3.44 -19.47 -6.48
CA GLY A 278 -3.89 -20.83 -6.15
C GLY A 278 -5.10 -21.31 -6.96
N SER A 279 -5.79 -20.41 -7.66
CA SER A 279 -6.90 -20.74 -8.56
C SER A 279 -6.44 -20.86 -10.02
N SER A 280 -7.14 -21.67 -10.82
CA SER A 280 -6.84 -21.82 -12.25
C SER A 280 -6.95 -20.49 -13.00
N LEU A 281 -8.01 -19.72 -12.73
CA LEU A 281 -8.25 -18.42 -13.35
C LEU A 281 -7.25 -17.37 -12.89
N GLY A 282 -6.93 -17.30 -11.59
CA GLY A 282 -5.98 -16.32 -11.07
C GLY A 282 -4.53 -16.58 -11.50
N SER A 283 -4.10 -17.85 -11.54
CA SER A 283 -2.81 -18.25 -12.13
C SER A 283 -2.71 -17.89 -13.62
N TYR A 284 -3.77 -18.15 -14.39
CA TYR A 284 -3.88 -17.73 -15.79
C TYR A 284 -3.80 -16.20 -15.93
N PHE A 285 -4.52 -15.47 -15.08
CA PHE A 285 -4.52 -14.01 -15.09
C PHE A 285 -3.14 -13.42 -14.73
N TYR A 286 -2.47 -13.96 -13.70
CA TYR A 286 -1.09 -13.57 -13.37
C TYR A 286 -0.14 -13.78 -14.57
N ARG A 287 -0.27 -14.92 -15.26
CA ARG A 287 0.50 -15.18 -16.49
C ARG A 287 0.22 -14.15 -17.59
N LEU A 288 -1.02 -13.70 -17.74
CA LEU A 288 -1.36 -12.64 -18.70
C LEU A 288 -0.74 -11.29 -18.31
N VAL A 289 -0.89 -10.86 -17.06
CA VAL A 289 -0.35 -9.58 -16.57
C VAL A 289 1.18 -9.54 -16.66
N THR A 290 1.86 -10.63 -16.30
CA THR A 290 3.32 -10.74 -16.44
C THR A 290 3.76 -10.75 -17.91
N LYS A 291 2.99 -11.36 -18.81
CA LYS A 291 3.25 -11.35 -20.26
C LYS A 291 2.98 -9.98 -20.89
N LEU A 292 1.96 -9.26 -20.42
CA LEU A 292 1.69 -7.87 -20.78
C LEU A 292 2.88 -6.98 -20.40
N ALA A 293 3.35 -7.06 -19.15
CA ALA A 293 4.51 -6.30 -18.69
C ALA A 293 5.76 -6.59 -19.53
N ARG A 294 6.01 -7.87 -19.85
CA ARG A 294 7.14 -8.27 -20.72
C ARG A 294 7.03 -7.69 -22.13
N ASN A 295 5.85 -7.73 -22.73
CA ASN A 295 5.62 -7.22 -24.08
C ASN A 295 5.73 -5.68 -24.13
N SER A 296 5.45 -5.00 -23.03
CA SER A 296 5.49 -3.55 -22.91
C SER A 296 6.84 -2.98 -22.45
N THR A 297 7.92 -3.78 -22.40
CA THR A 297 9.25 -3.35 -21.90
C THR A 297 9.74 -2.04 -22.56
N ASN A 298 9.46 -1.84 -23.85
CA ASN A 298 9.90 -0.66 -24.62
C ASN A 298 8.79 0.37 -24.85
N ASN A 299 7.62 0.20 -24.23
CA ASN A 299 6.52 1.14 -24.39
C ASN A 299 6.74 2.35 -23.47
N THR A 300 7.04 3.51 -24.06
CA THR A 300 7.29 4.75 -23.33
C THR A 300 6.05 5.31 -22.64
N GLU A 301 4.84 5.04 -23.17
CA GLU A 301 3.58 5.52 -22.59
C GLU A 301 3.29 4.82 -21.26
N PHE A 302 3.65 3.53 -21.14
CA PHE A 302 3.41 2.74 -19.93
C PHE A 302 4.46 3.00 -18.84
N GLN A 303 5.52 3.78 -19.09
CA GLN A 303 6.52 4.11 -18.08
C GLN A 303 5.94 4.92 -16.90
N ASN A 304 4.83 5.64 -17.15
CA ASN A 304 4.09 6.40 -16.14
C ASN A 304 3.11 5.54 -15.33
N LEU A 305 2.97 4.25 -15.64
CA LEU A 305 2.15 3.30 -14.90
C LEU A 305 2.99 2.58 -13.84
N ASN A 306 2.34 2.22 -12.74
CA ASN A 306 2.87 1.31 -11.74
C ASN A 306 1.85 0.20 -11.50
N ILE A 307 2.07 -0.97 -12.09
CA ILE A 307 1.19 -2.11 -11.91
C ILE A 307 1.61 -2.85 -10.64
N VAL A 308 0.71 -2.99 -9.68
CA VAL A 308 0.92 -3.74 -8.46
C VAL A 308 0.06 -5.00 -8.50
N TRP A 309 0.72 -6.15 -8.53
CA TRP A 309 0.08 -7.46 -8.40
C TRP A 309 -0.13 -7.80 -6.93
N ILE A 310 -1.37 -8.17 -6.59
CA ILE A 310 -1.79 -8.57 -5.26
C ILE A 310 -2.36 -9.99 -5.31
N ASP A 311 -1.72 -10.93 -4.60
CA ASP A 311 -2.24 -12.28 -4.38
C ASP A 311 -2.93 -12.36 -3.01
N PRO A 312 -4.26 -12.56 -2.96
CA PRO A 312 -5.00 -12.74 -1.71
C PRO A 312 -4.50 -13.91 -0.84
N ASN A 313 -3.79 -14.91 -1.40
CA ASN A 313 -3.20 -15.96 -0.56
C ASN A 313 -2.05 -15.44 0.33
N ILE A 314 -1.36 -14.39 -0.12
CA ILE A 314 -0.31 -13.71 0.66
C ILE A 314 -0.94 -12.76 1.68
N PHE A 315 -2.05 -12.11 1.30
CA PHE A 315 -2.79 -11.17 2.14
C PHE A 315 -4.26 -11.59 2.31
N PRO A 316 -4.56 -12.63 3.10
CA PRO A 316 -5.93 -13.16 3.21
C PRO A 316 -6.96 -12.18 3.75
N THR A 317 -6.52 -11.15 4.47
CA THR A 317 -7.38 -10.06 4.98
C THR A 317 -8.19 -9.41 3.86
N ILE A 318 -7.68 -9.38 2.63
CA ILE A 318 -8.41 -8.85 1.46
C ILE A 318 -9.78 -9.52 1.32
N HIS A 319 -9.89 -10.83 1.54
CA HIS A 319 -11.18 -11.52 1.46
C HIS A 319 -12.21 -11.04 2.48
N LEU A 320 -11.76 -10.46 3.60
CA LEU A 320 -12.61 -9.94 4.66
C LEU A 320 -13.05 -8.50 4.41
N VAL A 321 -12.30 -7.75 3.60
CA VAL A 321 -12.52 -6.32 3.34
C VAL A 321 -12.88 -6.04 1.88
N MET A 322 -13.21 -7.06 1.07
CA MET A 322 -13.59 -6.86 -0.33
C MET A 322 -14.78 -5.91 -0.50
N GLU A 323 -15.77 -5.99 0.39
CA GLU A 323 -16.95 -5.13 0.38
C GLU A 323 -16.58 -3.68 0.69
N GLU A 324 -15.76 -3.45 1.72
CA GLU A 324 -15.19 -2.13 2.03
C GLU A 324 -14.33 -1.61 0.87
N MET A 325 -13.54 -2.45 0.21
CA MET A 325 -12.73 -2.07 -0.94
C MET A 325 -13.59 -1.73 -2.17
N GLU A 326 -14.74 -2.39 -2.35
CA GLU A 326 -15.70 -2.06 -3.40
C GLU A 326 -16.33 -0.69 -3.17
N THR A 327 -16.79 -0.42 -1.94
CA THR A 327 -17.42 0.85 -1.59
C THR A 327 -16.42 2.01 -1.55
N THR A 328 -15.25 1.82 -0.94
CA THR A 328 -14.26 2.89 -0.76
C THR A 328 -13.37 3.12 -1.98
N LEU A 329 -13.00 2.09 -2.73
CA LEU A 329 -12.03 2.16 -3.83
C LEU A 329 -12.62 1.78 -5.19
N GLY A 330 -13.89 1.38 -5.24
CA GLY A 330 -14.54 0.91 -6.47
C GLY A 330 -14.01 -0.44 -6.95
N ILE A 331 -13.27 -1.18 -6.12
CA ILE A 331 -12.65 -2.45 -6.51
C ILE A 331 -13.75 -3.50 -6.70
N PRO A 332 -13.87 -4.15 -7.87
CA PRO A 332 -14.88 -5.18 -8.08
C PRO A 332 -14.78 -6.29 -7.03
N ASN A 333 -15.90 -6.68 -6.44
CA ASN A 333 -15.98 -7.79 -5.46
C ASN A 333 -15.74 -9.19 -6.06
N LYS A 334 -15.37 -9.28 -7.34
CA LYS A 334 -15.04 -10.52 -8.05
C LYS A 334 -13.59 -10.52 -8.49
N LEU A 335 -12.93 -11.65 -8.28
CA LEU A 335 -11.55 -11.86 -8.70
C LEU A 335 -11.48 -12.79 -9.94
N PRO A 336 -10.55 -12.55 -10.88
CA PRO A 336 -9.52 -11.51 -10.85
C PRO A 336 -10.07 -10.10 -11.11
N ALA A 337 -9.41 -9.07 -10.59
CA ALA A 337 -9.73 -7.67 -10.81
C ALA A 337 -8.52 -6.93 -11.41
N PHE A 338 -8.78 -6.01 -12.33
CA PHE A 338 -7.75 -5.20 -12.99
C PHE A 338 -8.27 -3.78 -13.21
N GLY A 339 -7.60 -2.80 -12.63
CA GLY A 339 -8.08 -1.43 -12.68
C GLY A 339 -7.00 -0.40 -12.38
N ALA A 340 -7.26 0.83 -12.81
CA ALA A 340 -6.42 1.98 -12.51
C ALA A 340 -7.07 2.81 -11.40
N LEU A 341 -6.23 3.28 -10.49
CA LEU A 341 -6.62 4.06 -9.32
C LEU A 341 -5.77 5.33 -9.27
N ASN A 342 -6.44 6.48 -9.21
CA ASN A 342 -5.80 7.75 -8.93
C ASN A 342 -6.16 8.18 -7.51
N ILE A 343 -5.25 7.91 -6.58
CA ILE A 343 -5.42 8.20 -5.14
C ILE A 343 -5.55 9.71 -4.85
N THR A 344 -4.94 10.56 -5.67
CA THR A 344 -4.96 12.02 -5.47
C THR A 344 -6.30 12.63 -5.87
N THR A 345 -6.90 12.14 -6.95
CA THR A 345 -8.19 12.62 -7.45
C THR A 345 -9.38 11.79 -7.00
N LEU A 346 -9.13 10.71 -6.25
CA LEU A 346 -10.12 9.72 -5.82
C LEU A 346 -10.98 9.25 -6.99
N LYS A 347 -10.31 8.75 -8.03
CA LYS A 347 -10.94 8.24 -9.25
C LYS A 347 -10.44 6.85 -9.57
N SER A 348 -11.33 5.95 -9.98
CA SER A 348 -10.96 4.59 -10.42
C SER A 348 -11.62 4.22 -11.75
N SER A 349 -10.95 3.35 -12.48
CA SER A 349 -11.46 2.70 -13.70
C SER A 349 -11.16 1.22 -13.61
N TRP A 350 -12.14 0.36 -13.91
CA TRP A 350 -11.99 -1.08 -13.79
C TRP A 350 -12.36 -1.78 -15.09
N LEU A 351 -11.55 -2.78 -15.47
CA LEU A 351 -11.86 -3.67 -16.57
C LEU A 351 -12.88 -4.71 -16.11
N ASP A 352 -13.92 -4.94 -16.91
CA ASP A 352 -14.80 -6.08 -16.73
C ASP A 352 -14.05 -7.38 -17.11
N THR A 353 -13.46 -8.02 -16.12
CA THR A 353 -12.68 -9.25 -16.29
C THR A 353 -13.52 -10.47 -16.67
N SER A 354 -14.86 -10.38 -16.59
CA SER A 354 -15.76 -11.45 -17.08
C SER A 354 -15.75 -11.58 -18.60
N THR A 355 -15.28 -10.55 -19.31
CA THR A 355 -15.13 -10.54 -20.77
C THR A 355 -13.90 -11.33 -21.26
N LEU A 356 -12.99 -11.70 -20.36
CA LEU A 356 -11.78 -12.43 -20.72
C LEU A 356 -12.11 -13.86 -21.13
N ASN A 357 -11.56 -14.28 -22.27
CA ASN A 357 -11.75 -15.63 -22.78
C ASN A 357 -10.88 -16.63 -22.02
N SER A 358 -11.50 -17.49 -21.21
CA SER A 358 -10.81 -18.47 -20.37
C SER A 358 -10.67 -19.87 -20.98
N THR A 359 -10.82 -20.04 -22.30
CA THR A 359 -10.62 -21.35 -22.97
C THR A 359 -9.18 -21.85 -22.88
N GLY A 360 -8.22 -20.93 -22.70
CA GLY A 360 -6.81 -21.26 -22.48
C GLY A 360 -6.02 -21.61 -23.75
N ASP A 361 -6.62 -21.43 -24.94
CA ASP A 361 -5.93 -21.60 -26.22
C ASP A 361 -5.07 -20.37 -26.58
N LYS A 362 -4.15 -20.51 -27.55
CA LYS A 362 -3.24 -19.41 -27.93
C LYS A 362 -3.96 -18.18 -28.47
N ASN A 363 -5.13 -18.32 -29.07
CA ASN A 363 -5.88 -17.20 -29.62
C ASN A 363 -6.54 -16.40 -28.49
N SER A 364 -7.09 -17.10 -27.48
CA SER A 364 -7.61 -16.48 -26.25
C SER A 364 -6.54 -15.67 -25.53
N ASP A 365 -5.31 -16.17 -25.46
CA ASP A 365 -4.16 -15.44 -24.91
C ASP A 365 -3.88 -14.13 -25.65
N VAL A 366 -3.91 -14.13 -26.98
CA VAL A 366 -3.65 -12.94 -27.80
C VAL A 366 -4.78 -11.93 -27.65
N GLN A 367 -6.04 -12.38 -27.68
CA GLN A 367 -7.21 -11.53 -27.50
C GLN A 367 -7.23 -10.88 -26.10
N ASN A 368 -7.02 -11.67 -25.05
CA ASN A 368 -7.00 -11.16 -23.68
C ASN A 368 -5.86 -10.17 -23.44
N LEU A 369 -4.67 -10.42 -24.02
CA LEU A 369 -3.57 -9.45 -23.95
C LEU A 369 -3.93 -8.14 -24.64
N GLN A 370 -4.62 -8.19 -25.78
CA GLN A 370 -5.08 -6.98 -26.47
C GLN A 370 -6.08 -6.21 -25.60
N ILE A 371 -7.06 -6.89 -24.98
CA ILE A 371 -8.02 -6.26 -24.06
C ILE A 371 -7.31 -5.53 -22.91
N LEU A 372 -6.33 -6.18 -22.27
CA LEU A 372 -5.55 -5.56 -21.19
C LEU A 372 -4.74 -4.35 -21.68
N GLN A 373 -4.15 -4.46 -22.88
CA GLN A 373 -3.38 -3.38 -23.47
C GLN A 373 -4.26 -2.19 -23.87
N ASP A 374 -5.44 -2.43 -24.43
CA ASP A 374 -6.41 -1.40 -24.81
C ASP A 374 -6.92 -0.68 -23.55
N PHE A 375 -7.19 -1.42 -22.48
CA PHE A 375 -7.55 -0.84 -21.19
C PHE A 375 -6.45 0.09 -20.65
N LEU A 376 -5.20 -0.37 -20.59
CA LEU A 376 -4.08 0.46 -20.11
C LEU A 376 -3.86 1.69 -21.00
N THR A 377 -3.98 1.54 -22.31
CA THR A 377 -3.91 2.65 -23.26
C THR A 377 -5.02 3.66 -22.98
N GLY A 378 -6.24 3.18 -22.71
CA GLY A 378 -7.36 4.02 -22.35
C GLY A 378 -7.16 4.81 -21.05
N VAL A 379 -6.51 4.20 -20.06
CA VAL A 379 -6.10 4.85 -18.81
C VAL A 379 -5.09 5.96 -19.10
N VAL A 380 -4.01 5.67 -19.84
CA VAL A 380 -2.92 6.63 -20.09
C VAL A 380 -3.38 7.79 -20.98
N THR A 381 -4.25 7.51 -21.96
CA THR A 381 -4.79 8.51 -22.90
C THR A 381 -6.00 9.27 -22.37
N ASN A 382 -6.47 8.97 -21.15
CA ASN A 382 -7.69 9.53 -20.55
C ASN A 382 -8.95 9.38 -21.42
N THR A 383 -9.03 8.29 -22.19
CA THR A 383 -10.23 7.99 -23.00
C THR A 383 -11.27 7.18 -22.23
N LEU A 384 -10.88 6.57 -21.11
CA LEU A 384 -11.82 5.98 -20.15
C LEU A 384 -12.45 7.08 -19.29
N THR A 385 -13.73 6.93 -18.98
CA THR A 385 -14.44 7.77 -18.00
C THR A 385 -14.30 7.15 -16.60
N PRO A 386 -13.41 7.66 -15.74
CA PRO A 386 -13.26 7.11 -14.41
C PRO A 386 -14.45 7.46 -13.51
N VAL A 387 -14.74 6.56 -12.57
CA VAL A 387 -15.75 6.73 -11.52
C VAL A 387 -15.09 7.38 -10.30
N LYS A 388 -15.78 8.33 -9.66
CA LYS A 388 -15.31 8.92 -8.40
C LYS A 388 -15.51 7.92 -7.26
N ILE A 389 -14.54 7.82 -6.36
CA ILE A 389 -14.50 6.83 -5.27
C ILE A 389 -14.24 7.52 -3.92
N GLY A 390 -14.38 6.78 -2.84
CA GLY A 390 -14.19 7.25 -1.46
C GLY A 390 -15.50 7.38 -0.71
N ALA A 391 -15.41 7.54 0.62
CA ALA A 391 -16.60 7.76 1.45
C ALA A 391 -17.30 9.07 1.08
N GLN A 392 -18.62 9.09 1.26
CA GLN A 392 -19.38 10.34 1.18
C GLN A 392 -18.84 11.35 2.19
N SER A 393 -18.71 12.62 1.79
CA SER A 393 -18.23 13.70 2.68
C SER A 393 -18.85 15.06 2.32
N PHE A 394 -18.92 15.97 3.29
CA PHE A 394 -19.36 17.34 3.02
C PHE A 394 -18.26 18.14 2.31
N VAL A 395 -18.59 18.67 1.12
CA VAL A 395 -17.82 19.71 0.44
C VAL A 395 -18.19 21.09 1.00
N GLN A 396 -19.48 21.30 1.27
CA GLN A 396 -20.01 22.52 1.87
C GLN A 396 -21.09 22.17 2.88
N THR A 397 -21.01 22.80 4.04
CA THR A 397 -22.01 22.67 5.11
C THR A 397 -22.78 23.98 5.26
N PRO A 398 -24.01 23.92 5.80
CA PRO A 398 -24.80 25.12 5.97
C PRO A 398 -24.16 26.02 7.03
N THR A 399 -24.52 27.31 6.98
CA THR A 399 -24.06 28.31 7.94
C THR A 399 -25.25 29.03 8.56
N PRO A 400 -25.13 29.57 9.80
CA PRO A 400 -26.19 30.36 10.41
C PRO A 400 -26.48 31.63 9.61
N GLN A 401 -27.75 31.99 9.45
CA GLN A 401 -28.17 33.17 8.69
C GLN A 401 -29.27 33.94 9.42
N ALA A 402 -29.27 35.27 9.23
CA ALA A 402 -30.36 36.15 9.65
C ALA A 402 -30.99 36.76 8.39
N VAL A 403 -32.27 36.50 8.18
CA VAL A 403 -32.99 36.87 6.95
C VAL A 403 -34.27 37.64 7.28
N ALA A 404 -34.75 38.47 6.36
CA ALA A 404 -35.99 39.21 6.53
C ALA A 404 -37.19 38.31 6.24
N ASP A 405 -38.30 38.50 6.97
CA ASP A 405 -39.55 37.81 6.71
C ASP A 405 -40.02 38.09 5.27
N GLY A 406 -40.42 37.03 4.55
CA GLY A 406 -40.82 37.07 3.16
C GLY A 406 -39.69 37.00 2.13
N SER A 407 -38.41 36.98 2.55
CA SER A 407 -37.27 36.78 1.64
C SER A 407 -37.03 35.29 1.33
N ASP A 408 -36.32 35.00 0.25
CA ASP A 408 -35.88 33.65 -0.10
C ASP A 408 -34.48 33.39 0.51
N VAL A 409 -34.27 32.20 1.07
CA VAL A 409 -32.96 31.79 1.63
C VAL A 409 -32.52 30.43 1.09
N THR A 410 -31.22 30.27 0.89
CA THR A 410 -30.60 29.01 0.51
C THR A 410 -29.73 28.51 1.65
N LEU A 411 -29.98 27.28 2.08
CA LEU A 411 -29.09 26.56 2.99
C LEU A 411 -28.18 25.65 2.16
N GLU A 412 -26.92 26.04 2.09
CA GLU A 412 -25.88 25.33 1.36
C GLU A 412 -25.61 23.96 1.98
N CYS A 413 -25.70 22.90 1.18
CA CYS A 413 -25.25 21.57 1.58
C CYS A 413 -24.81 20.82 0.33
N VAL A 414 -23.49 20.70 0.16
CA VAL A 414 -22.90 20.03 -1.00
C VAL A 414 -22.06 18.86 -0.50
N VAL A 415 -22.30 17.69 -1.07
CA VAL A 415 -21.69 16.42 -0.71
C VAL A 415 -20.97 15.85 -1.91
N GLU A 416 -19.82 15.23 -1.68
CA GLU A 416 -19.13 14.43 -2.68
C GLU A 416 -19.25 12.94 -2.36
N ASN A 417 -19.14 12.10 -3.40
CA ASN A 417 -19.27 10.65 -3.31
C ASN A 417 -20.58 10.21 -2.65
N GLN A 418 -21.67 10.93 -2.93
CA GLN A 418 -22.98 10.68 -2.35
C GLN A 418 -23.40 9.22 -2.58
N VAL A 419 -23.64 8.50 -1.48
CA VAL A 419 -24.16 7.13 -1.50
C VAL A 419 -25.64 7.14 -1.14
N GLY A 420 -26.01 7.86 -0.08
CA GLY A 420 -27.39 7.98 0.36
C GLY A 420 -28.15 9.18 -0.18
N ASP A 421 -29.41 9.26 0.21
CA ASP A 421 -30.32 10.34 -0.17
C ASP A 421 -30.12 11.58 0.70
N CYS A 422 -30.20 12.76 0.08
CA CYS A 422 -30.22 14.03 0.80
C CYS A 422 -31.49 14.16 1.65
N LEU A 423 -31.33 14.60 2.90
CA LEU A 423 -32.43 14.93 3.80
C LEU A 423 -32.11 16.17 4.65
N TRP A 424 -33.15 16.80 5.16
CA TRP A 424 -33.03 17.92 6.07
C TRP A 424 -33.84 17.66 7.34
N LEU A 425 -33.29 18.06 8.48
CA LEU A 425 -33.97 18.11 9.75
C LEU A 425 -34.18 19.56 10.14
N LYS A 426 -35.39 19.88 10.57
CA LYS A 426 -35.74 21.18 11.15
C LYS A 426 -36.20 20.98 12.58
N ASP A 427 -35.52 21.61 13.53
CA ASP A 427 -35.79 21.49 14.97
C ASP A 427 -35.90 20.02 15.40
N GLY A 428 -34.99 19.17 14.87
CA GLY A 428 -34.94 17.73 15.09
C GLY A 428 -35.97 16.89 14.32
N HIS A 429 -36.85 17.49 13.52
CA HIS A 429 -37.87 16.79 12.74
C HIS A 429 -37.46 16.65 11.28
N ASN A 430 -37.54 15.43 10.75
CA ASN A 430 -37.22 15.14 9.35
C ASN A 430 -38.28 15.73 8.41
N ILE A 431 -37.89 16.64 7.52
CA ILE A 431 -38.79 17.24 6.52
C ILE A 431 -38.93 16.38 5.24
N GLY A 432 -38.24 15.24 5.20
CA GLY A 432 -38.34 14.21 4.18
C GLY A 432 -37.46 14.45 2.95
N TYR A 433 -37.23 13.38 2.17
CA TYR A 433 -36.47 13.41 0.91
C TYR A 433 -37.29 14.01 -0.25
N ASN A 434 -38.63 14.00 -0.14
CA ASN A 434 -39.55 14.54 -1.14
C ASN A 434 -40.06 15.92 -0.73
N LEU A 435 -39.26 16.95 -1.04
CA LEU A 435 -39.60 18.34 -0.74
C LEU A 435 -40.88 18.82 -1.42
N ASN A 436 -41.40 18.13 -2.46
CA ASN A 436 -42.66 18.51 -3.12
C ASN A 436 -43.88 18.44 -2.18
N ARG A 437 -43.76 17.81 -1.01
CA ARG A 437 -44.80 17.83 0.03
C ARG A 437 -44.90 19.18 0.76
N HIS A 438 -43.88 20.02 0.62
CA HIS A 438 -43.77 21.33 1.23
C HIS A 438 -43.74 22.41 0.13
N PRO A 439 -44.81 23.21 -0.03
CA PRO A 439 -44.96 24.09 -1.18
C PRO A 439 -43.92 25.23 -1.27
N HIS A 440 -43.21 25.53 -0.19
CA HIS A 440 -42.21 26.60 -0.14
C HIS A 440 -40.76 26.10 0.02
N TYR A 441 -40.52 24.78 0.00
CA TYR A 441 -39.17 24.20 -0.05
C TYR A 441 -38.89 23.60 -1.41
N SER A 442 -37.68 23.81 -1.93
CA SER A 442 -37.22 23.18 -3.17
C SER A 442 -35.72 22.91 -3.10
N TRP A 443 -35.27 21.84 -3.75
CA TRP A 443 -33.84 21.63 -3.95
C TRP A 443 -33.29 22.73 -4.85
N ARG A 444 -32.09 23.23 -4.53
CA ARG A 444 -31.40 24.23 -5.37
C ARG A 444 -30.99 23.64 -6.73
N GLY A 445 -30.48 22.41 -6.69
CA GLY A 445 -29.91 21.71 -7.84
C GLY A 445 -30.35 20.25 -7.88
N ASP A 446 -29.55 19.42 -8.54
CA ASP A 446 -29.76 17.99 -8.60
C ASP A 446 -29.23 17.31 -7.33
N ASN A 447 -30.16 16.99 -6.44
CA ASN A 447 -29.88 16.33 -5.15
C ASN A 447 -29.48 14.86 -5.29
N THR A 448 -29.45 14.31 -6.52
CA THR A 448 -28.88 12.99 -6.82
C THR A 448 -27.41 13.05 -7.24
N LEU A 449 -26.88 14.27 -7.47
CA LEU A 449 -25.50 14.54 -7.88
C LEU A 449 -24.70 15.30 -6.81
N GLY A 450 -25.13 15.23 -5.55
CA GLY A 450 -24.42 15.81 -4.41
C GLY A 450 -24.83 17.22 -4.01
N ASP A 451 -25.75 17.89 -4.71
CA ASP A 451 -26.27 19.19 -4.26
C ASP A 451 -27.52 19.02 -3.39
N CYS A 452 -27.30 18.77 -2.10
CA CYS A 452 -28.34 18.68 -1.07
C CYS A 452 -28.80 20.06 -0.57
N SER A 453 -28.53 21.16 -1.27
CA SER A 453 -28.90 22.50 -0.81
C SER A 453 -30.41 22.74 -0.94
N VAL A 454 -31.03 23.29 0.10
CA VAL A 454 -32.46 23.62 0.11
C VAL A 454 -32.67 25.12 -0.05
N VAL A 455 -33.59 25.49 -0.94
CA VAL A 455 -34.11 26.84 -1.11
C VAL A 455 -35.46 26.92 -0.41
N ILE A 456 -35.59 27.87 0.51
CA ILE A 456 -36.81 28.18 1.23
C ILE A 456 -37.34 29.49 0.67
N LYS A 457 -38.52 29.46 0.06
CA LYS A 457 -39.16 30.65 -0.53
C LYS A 457 -40.07 31.34 0.47
N GLY A 458 -40.02 32.68 0.52
CA GLY A 458 -40.90 33.46 1.38
C GLY A 458 -40.81 33.07 2.86
N VAL A 459 -39.60 33.04 3.40
CA VAL A 459 -39.29 32.58 4.76
C VAL A 459 -40.13 33.31 5.80
N SER A 460 -40.79 32.59 6.71
CA SER A 460 -41.56 33.18 7.82
C SER A 460 -40.98 32.85 9.19
N ALA A 461 -41.03 33.82 10.11
CA ALA A 461 -40.53 33.63 11.47
C ALA A 461 -41.25 32.53 12.25
N SER A 462 -42.53 32.30 11.95
CA SER A 462 -43.34 31.29 12.65
C SER A 462 -43.05 29.85 12.20
N THR A 463 -42.62 29.66 10.95
CA THR A 463 -42.46 28.35 10.34
C THR A 463 -41.02 27.94 10.14
N ASP A 464 -40.14 28.86 9.74
CA ASP A 464 -38.82 28.56 9.17
C ASP A 464 -37.66 28.94 10.10
N SER A 465 -37.89 29.83 11.06
CA SER A 465 -36.90 30.10 12.11
C SER A 465 -36.72 28.86 12.98
N GLY A 466 -35.47 28.55 13.33
CA GLY A 466 -35.14 27.34 14.08
C GLY A 466 -33.77 26.79 13.75
N GLU A 467 -33.51 25.58 14.23
CA GLU A 467 -32.31 24.81 13.93
C GLU A 467 -32.51 23.95 12.69
N TRP A 468 -31.53 23.98 11.80
CA TRP A 468 -31.52 23.24 10.54
C TRP A 468 -30.26 22.37 10.49
N VAL A 469 -30.45 21.13 10.07
CA VAL A 469 -29.37 20.15 9.90
C VAL A 469 -29.54 19.51 8.53
N CYS A 470 -28.51 19.61 7.69
CA CYS A 470 -28.39 18.77 6.50
C CYS A 470 -27.89 17.40 6.91
N GLU A 471 -28.51 16.36 6.36
CA GLU A 471 -28.09 14.99 6.54
C GLU A 471 -28.12 14.25 5.19
N VAL A 472 -27.22 13.30 5.00
CA VAL A 472 -27.23 12.39 3.84
C VAL A 472 -27.24 10.98 4.40
N THR A 473 -28.23 10.18 4.01
CA THR A 473 -28.36 8.82 4.55
C THR A 473 -27.09 8.01 4.28
N GLY A 474 -26.91 6.96 5.09
CA GLY A 474 -25.82 6.02 4.92
C GLY A 474 -26.36 4.62 4.59
N ASP A 475 -25.44 3.71 4.30
CA ASP A 475 -25.69 2.28 4.27
C ASP A 475 -24.83 1.57 5.33
N GLN A 476 -24.62 0.26 5.18
CA GLN A 476 -23.84 -0.53 6.12
C GLN A 476 -22.36 -0.11 6.16
N ASP A 477 -21.83 0.40 5.05
CA ASP A 477 -20.40 0.67 4.86
C ASP A 477 -20.08 2.16 4.81
N ASN A 478 -21.08 3.00 4.54
CA ASN A 478 -20.97 4.45 4.47
C ASN A 478 -21.85 5.07 5.55
N PRO A 479 -21.27 5.62 6.64
CA PRO A 479 -22.07 6.22 7.69
C PRO A 479 -22.85 7.43 7.18
N THR A 480 -24.02 7.65 7.80
CA THR A 480 -24.82 8.85 7.59
C THR A 480 -23.99 10.11 7.87
N LEU A 481 -24.01 11.05 6.94
CA LEU A 481 -23.40 12.36 7.13
C LEU A 481 -24.39 13.29 7.79
N THR A 482 -24.04 13.83 8.95
CA THR A 482 -24.88 14.81 9.65
C THR A 482 -24.07 16.08 9.88
N SER A 483 -24.57 17.21 9.39
CA SER A 483 -23.94 18.51 9.60
C SER A 483 -24.14 19.01 11.04
N MET A 484 -23.34 20.00 11.45
CA MET A 484 -23.59 20.71 12.70
C MET A 484 -24.91 21.51 12.59
N PRO A 485 -25.76 21.55 13.63
CA PRO A 485 -26.97 22.36 13.62
C PRO A 485 -26.67 23.84 13.37
N VAL A 486 -27.37 24.45 12.41
CA VAL A 486 -27.29 25.88 12.14
C VAL A 486 -28.61 26.55 12.45
N LYS A 487 -28.53 27.80 12.93
CA LYS A 487 -29.74 28.55 13.30
C LYS A 487 -30.10 29.55 12.21
N ILE A 488 -31.36 29.53 11.80
CA ILE A 488 -31.96 30.55 10.93
C ILE A 488 -32.82 31.47 11.79
N LEU A 489 -32.46 32.76 11.78
CA LEU A 489 -33.21 33.81 12.47
C LEU A 489 -33.96 34.65 11.45
N VAL A 490 -35.29 34.61 11.51
CA VAL A 490 -36.12 35.46 10.65
C VAL A 490 -36.48 36.71 11.41
N THR A 491 -36.15 37.86 10.84
CA THR A 491 -36.40 39.18 11.42
C THR A 491 -37.55 39.85 10.71
N ALA A 492 -38.36 40.62 11.44
CA ALA A 492 -39.50 41.33 10.84
C ALA A 492 -39.02 42.20 9.67
N ALA A 493 -39.71 42.09 8.53
CA ALA A 493 -39.43 42.93 7.37
C ALA A 493 -39.45 44.41 7.79
N ASN A 494 -38.39 45.14 7.44
CA ASN A 494 -38.28 46.55 7.81
C ASN A 494 -39.43 47.33 7.15
N PRO A 495 -40.32 48.02 7.89
CA PRO A 495 -41.50 48.69 7.32
C PRO A 495 -41.19 49.81 6.32
N ALA A 496 -39.91 50.11 6.07
CA ALA A 496 -39.45 51.21 5.22
C ALA A 496 -39.48 50.90 3.71
N GLU A 497 -39.49 49.63 3.28
CA GLU A 497 -39.47 49.29 1.84
C GLU A 497 -40.87 49.03 1.25
N ALA A 498 -41.89 48.79 2.07
CA ALA A 498 -43.27 48.57 1.61
C ALA A 498 -44.02 49.86 1.18
N LYS A 499 -43.36 51.01 1.15
CA LYS A 499 -43.94 52.31 0.74
C LYS A 499 -43.44 52.83 -0.61
N ALA A 500 -42.63 52.07 -1.35
CA ALA A 500 -42.09 52.50 -2.64
C ALA A 500 -42.93 52.09 -3.87
N GLU A 501 -43.97 51.28 -3.71
CA GLU A 501 -44.89 50.92 -4.80
C GLU A 501 -46.34 51.24 -4.40
N LEU A 502 -46.73 52.50 -4.56
CA LEU A 502 -48.13 52.93 -4.63
C LEU A 502 -48.27 54.15 -5.54
#